data_AF-A0A357QZP1-F1
#
_entry.id   AF-A0A357QZP1-F1
#
_cell.length_a   1.000
_cell.length_b   1.000
_cell.length_c   1.000
_cell.angle_alpha   90.00
_cell.angle_beta   90.00
_cell.angle_gamma   90.00
#
_symmetry.space_group_name_H-M   'P 1'
#
loop_
_entity.id
_entity.type
_entity.pdbx_description
1 polymer ?
#
loop_
_entity_poly.entity_id
_entity_poly.type
_entity_poly.pdbx_seq_one_letter_code
_entity_poly.pdbx_strand_id
1 'polypeptide(L)'
;YMKSRLDMESYVDFWVASTITTNNDIINARFFNHPDIFDGRWRMIWYDLDFAMYNFDRDYLKFATQPEGMTGFKISTALFRNLVVNPEFQQLFVERLSMHMKTTFHPDRVNQAIDDMVALYQPEMARNQQRWGLTVSHWEKSVEDLRRYFQLRNRYMIAQTKEFFNLTNEEVEFYFGGL
;
A
#
# COMPACT_ATOMS: atom_id res chain seq x y z
N TYR A 1 -25.79 -5.11 3.50
CA TYR A 1 -25.53 -6.22 2.56
C TYR A 1 -24.03 -6.53 2.44
N MET A 2 -23.17 -5.62 1.94
CA MET A 2 -21.76 -5.96 1.68
C MET A 2 -20.98 -6.52 2.89
N LYS A 3 -21.20 -5.98 4.09
CA LYS A 3 -20.59 -6.47 5.34
C LYS A 3 -20.88 -7.94 5.67
N SER A 4 -21.97 -8.51 5.15
CA SER A 4 -22.29 -9.94 5.35
C SER A 4 -21.61 -10.85 4.32
N ARG A 5 -20.87 -10.28 3.36
CA ARG A 5 -20.21 -11.00 2.25
C ARG A 5 -18.71 -10.77 2.22
N LEU A 6 -18.27 -9.58 2.62
CA LEU A 6 -16.90 -9.10 2.54
C LEU A 6 -16.42 -8.73 3.93
N ASP A 7 -15.22 -9.19 4.28
CA ASP A 7 -14.52 -8.73 5.47
C ASP A 7 -13.97 -7.33 5.19
N MET A 8 -14.60 -6.32 5.83
CA MET A 8 -14.31 -4.92 5.53
C MET A 8 -12.90 -4.53 5.95
N GLU A 9 -12.39 -5.06 7.07
CA GLU A 9 -11.02 -4.78 7.49
C GLU A 9 -10.02 -5.36 6.49
N SER A 10 -10.19 -6.62 6.09
CA SER A 10 -9.31 -7.25 5.09
C SER A 10 -9.33 -6.51 3.76
N TYR A 11 -10.50 -6.02 3.34
CA TYR A 11 -10.63 -5.31 2.09
C TYR A 11 -10.03 -3.89 2.16
N VAL A 12 -10.27 -3.17 3.25
CA VAL A 12 -9.67 -1.85 3.48
C VAL A 12 -8.16 -1.97 3.56
N ASP A 13 -7.63 -2.95 4.30
CA ASP A 13 -6.18 -3.16 4.45
C ASP A 13 -5.50 -3.45 3.10
N PHE A 14 -6.15 -4.21 2.21
CA PHE A 14 -5.64 -4.42 0.86
C PHE A 14 -5.46 -3.10 0.10
N TRP A 15 -6.44 -2.20 0.17
CA TRP A 15 -6.38 -0.90 -0.49
C TRP A 15 -5.46 0.09 0.21
N VAL A 16 -5.40 0.06 1.55
CA VAL A 16 -4.44 0.84 2.35
C VAL A 16 -3.02 0.44 1.99
N ALA A 17 -2.71 -0.84 1.99
CA ALA A 17 -1.39 -1.34 1.64
C ALA A 17 -1.01 -1.00 0.18
N SER A 18 -1.95 -1.15 -0.74
CA SER A 18 -1.76 -0.75 -2.15
C SER A 18 -1.53 0.77 -2.30
N THR A 19 -2.20 1.59 -1.49
CA THR A 19 -2.03 3.05 -1.44
C THR A 19 -0.68 3.45 -0.87
N ILE A 20 -0.27 2.85 0.25
CA ILE A 20 1.03 3.11 0.89
C ILE A 20 2.16 2.79 -0.07
N THR A 21 2.08 1.65 -0.76
CA THR A 21 3.14 1.12 -1.62
C THR A 21 3.03 1.52 -3.09
N THR A 22 1.96 2.22 -3.47
CA THR A 22 1.69 2.61 -4.86
C THR A 22 1.75 1.43 -5.84
N ASN A 23 1.14 0.30 -5.45
CA ASN A 23 1.16 -0.95 -6.23
C ASN A 23 0.36 -0.82 -7.53
N ASN A 24 1.00 -0.82 -8.68
CA ASN A 24 0.28 -0.57 -9.94
C ASN A 24 -0.36 -1.83 -10.53
N ASP A 25 -0.07 -3.00 -9.97
CA ASP A 25 -0.45 -4.29 -10.51
C ASP A 25 -1.48 -5.00 -9.63
N ILE A 26 -2.64 -4.36 -9.43
CA ILE A 26 -3.68 -4.83 -8.51
C ILE A 26 -4.32 -6.18 -8.90
N ILE A 27 -4.05 -6.68 -10.11
CA ILE A 27 -4.53 -8.01 -10.57
C ILE A 27 -3.79 -9.14 -9.86
N ASN A 28 -2.63 -8.86 -9.27
CA ASN A 28 -1.92 -9.78 -8.40
C ASN A 28 -2.56 -9.81 -7.00
N ALA A 29 -3.81 -10.29 -6.99
CA ALA A 29 -4.61 -10.52 -5.81
C ALA A 29 -5.23 -11.93 -5.85
N ARG A 30 -5.34 -12.54 -4.68
CA ARG A 30 -6.15 -13.74 -4.47
C ARG A 30 -7.26 -13.40 -3.50
N PHE A 31 -8.34 -14.16 -3.60
CA PHE A 31 -9.51 -14.02 -2.75
C PHE A 31 -9.79 -15.37 -2.13
N PHE A 32 -10.06 -15.40 -0.83
CA PHE A 32 -10.47 -16.62 -0.16
C PHE A 32 -11.71 -16.38 0.69
N ASN A 33 -12.50 -17.42 0.83
CA ASN A 33 -13.55 -17.53 1.83
C ASN A 33 -13.56 -18.97 2.33
N HIS A 34 -13.97 -19.17 3.57
CA HIS A 34 -14.25 -20.50 4.11
C HIS A 34 -15.34 -20.35 5.18
N PRO A 35 -16.39 -21.18 5.20
CA PRO A 35 -17.51 -21.02 6.16
C PRO A 35 -17.05 -20.94 7.62
N ASP A 36 -16.03 -21.73 7.98
CA ASP A 36 -15.50 -21.79 9.35
C ASP A 36 -14.47 -20.70 9.68
N ILE A 37 -14.16 -19.80 8.74
CA ILE A 37 -13.14 -18.75 8.90
C ILE A 37 -13.79 -17.38 8.59
N PHE A 38 -13.77 -16.47 9.57
CA PHE A 38 -14.36 -15.12 9.45
C PHE A 38 -15.82 -15.14 8.94
N ASP A 39 -16.62 -16.10 9.41
CA ASP A 39 -18.03 -16.29 9.07
C ASP A 39 -18.31 -16.40 7.56
N GLY A 40 -17.38 -16.98 6.80
CA GLY A 40 -17.53 -17.15 5.35
C GLY A 40 -17.40 -15.85 4.54
N ARG A 41 -16.94 -14.75 5.15
CA ARG A 41 -16.69 -13.50 4.44
C ARG A 41 -15.45 -13.61 3.55
N TRP A 42 -15.53 -13.02 2.36
CA TRP A 42 -14.39 -12.91 1.46
C TRP A 42 -13.30 -12.04 2.06
N ARG A 43 -12.05 -12.50 1.92
CA ARG A 43 -10.84 -11.79 2.30
C ARG A 43 -9.88 -11.70 1.13
N MET A 44 -9.08 -10.64 1.15
CA MET A 44 -8.09 -10.34 0.13
C MET A 44 -6.72 -10.85 0.56
N ILE A 45 -5.98 -11.41 -0.40
CA ILE A 45 -4.58 -11.79 -0.27
C ILE A 45 -3.80 -11.01 -1.31
N TRP A 46 -2.77 -10.33 -0.84
CA TRP A 46 -1.90 -9.47 -1.62
C TRP A 46 -0.59 -10.21 -1.90
N TYR A 47 -0.12 -10.24 -3.16
CA TYR A 47 1.11 -10.92 -3.57
C TYR A 47 1.72 -10.23 -4.80
N ASP A 48 2.96 -10.59 -5.17
CA ASP A 48 3.70 -10.07 -6.34
C ASP A 48 3.89 -8.54 -6.34
N LEU A 49 4.78 -8.04 -5.46
CA LEU A 49 4.93 -6.62 -5.13
C LEU A 49 6.24 -6.00 -5.61
N ASP A 50 6.91 -6.63 -6.57
CA ASP A 50 8.13 -6.11 -7.19
C ASP A 50 7.85 -4.87 -8.05
N PHE A 51 6.60 -4.67 -8.51
CA PHE A 51 6.16 -3.46 -9.21
C PHE A 51 5.46 -2.44 -8.29
N ALA A 52 6.09 -2.18 -7.14
CA ALA A 52 5.65 -1.22 -6.14
C ALA A 52 6.83 -0.41 -5.56
N MET A 53 6.53 0.58 -4.71
CA MET A 53 7.52 1.34 -3.93
C MET A 53 8.57 2.13 -4.73
N TYR A 54 8.22 2.60 -5.93
CA TYR A 54 9.11 3.42 -6.77
C TYR A 54 8.58 4.82 -7.11
N ASN A 55 7.26 5.06 -6.95
CA ASN A 55 6.60 6.34 -7.24
C ASN A 55 6.04 6.99 -5.96
N PHE A 56 6.90 7.61 -5.15
CA PHE A 56 6.53 8.09 -3.81
C PHE A 56 5.44 9.19 -3.80
N ASP A 57 5.29 9.94 -4.88
CA ASP A 57 4.38 11.09 -5.00
C ASP A 57 3.09 10.78 -5.78
N ARG A 58 2.91 9.56 -6.28
CA ARG A 58 1.70 9.19 -7.01
C ARG A 58 0.45 9.32 -6.13
N ASP A 59 -0.55 10.06 -6.61
CA ASP A 59 -1.89 10.08 -6.01
C ASP A 59 -2.62 8.78 -6.33
N TYR A 60 -2.44 7.81 -5.43
CA TYR A 60 -2.94 6.46 -5.64
C TYR A 60 -4.45 6.36 -5.44
N LEU A 61 -5.05 7.19 -4.58
CA LEU A 61 -6.50 7.23 -4.41
C LEU A 61 -7.17 7.68 -5.72
N LYS A 62 -6.73 8.79 -6.30
CA LYS A 62 -7.22 9.23 -7.62
C LYS A 62 -6.98 8.17 -8.70
N PHE A 63 -5.81 7.55 -8.71
CA PHE A 63 -5.48 6.49 -9.65
C PHE A 63 -6.40 5.26 -9.52
N ALA A 64 -6.63 4.79 -8.28
CA ALA A 64 -7.47 3.65 -8.00
C ALA A 64 -8.96 3.91 -8.25
N THR A 65 -9.38 5.18 -8.27
CA THR A 65 -10.78 5.56 -8.51
C THR A 65 -11.11 6.06 -9.90
N GLN A 66 -10.20 5.90 -10.87
CA GLN A 66 -10.47 6.23 -12.27
C GLN A 66 -11.72 5.49 -12.79
N PRO A 67 -12.72 6.21 -13.36
CA PRO A 67 -13.95 5.60 -13.88
C PRO A 67 -13.70 4.50 -14.93
N GLU A 68 -12.74 4.73 -15.81
CA GLU A 68 -12.29 3.84 -16.88
C GLU A 68 -11.51 2.61 -16.39
N GLY A 69 -11.18 2.54 -15.09
CA GLY A 69 -10.34 1.51 -14.50
C GLY A 69 -8.88 1.90 -14.40
N MET A 70 -8.11 1.14 -13.62
CA MET A 70 -6.69 1.39 -13.39
C MET A 70 -5.83 0.93 -14.56
N THR A 71 -4.71 1.62 -14.75
CA THR A 71 -3.65 1.33 -15.75
C THR A 71 -4.15 1.41 -17.21
N GLY A 72 -3.25 1.17 -18.16
CA GLY A 72 -3.62 0.99 -19.57
C GLY A 72 -4.52 -0.22 -19.83
N PHE A 73 -4.59 -1.18 -18.90
CA PHE A 73 -5.44 -2.38 -19.00
C PHE A 73 -6.88 -2.15 -18.56
N LYS A 74 -7.23 -0.96 -18.06
CA LYS A 74 -8.60 -0.63 -17.60
C LYS A 74 -9.12 -1.61 -16.55
N ILE A 75 -8.25 -2.02 -15.62
CA ILE A 75 -8.61 -2.98 -14.57
C ILE A 75 -9.71 -2.36 -13.70
N SER A 76 -10.82 -3.10 -13.57
CA SER A 76 -11.97 -2.59 -12.83
C SER A 76 -11.70 -2.54 -11.33
N THR A 77 -11.91 -1.35 -10.76
CA THR A 77 -11.93 -1.11 -9.30
C THR A 77 -13.32 -0.78 -8.82
N ALA A 78 -14.36 -1.20 -9.55
CA ALA A 78 -15.73 -0.79 -9.30
C ALA A 78 -16.16 -0.98 -7.84
N LEU A 79 -15.78 -2.09 -7.20
CA LEU A 79 -16.09 -2.32 -5.78
C LEU A 79 -15.46 -1.25 -4.88
N PHE A 80 -14.18 -0.92 -5.08
CA PHE A 80 -13.49 0.12 -4.32
C PHE A 80 -14.11 1.49 -4.59
N ARG A 81 -14.34 1.85 -5.85
CA ARG A 81 -14.95 3.12 -6.24
C ARG A 81 -16.32 3.37 -5.60
N ASN A 82 -17.13 2.32 -5.48
CA ASN A 82 -18.46 2.42 -4.86
C ASN A 82 -18.40 2.41 -3.33
N LEU A 83 -17.42 1.73 -2.73
CA LEU A 83 -17.27 1.70 -1.27
C LEU A 83 -16.59 2.97 -0.74
N VAL A 84 -15.58 3.49 -1.43
CA VAL A 84 -14.76 4.62 -0.97
C VAL A 84 -15.53 5.95 -0.89
N VAL A 85 -16.74 6.03 -1.46
CA VAL A 85 -17.65 7.18 -1.31
C VAL A 85 -18.65 7.02 -0.15
N ASN A 86 -18.68 5.84 0.49
CA ASN A 86 -19.54 5.58 1.65
C ASN A 86 -18.88 6.12 2.93
N PRO A 87 -19.56 6.96 3.74
CA PRO A 87 -18.95 7.61 4.91
C PRO A 87 -18.33 6.64 5.91
N GLU A 88 -18.97 5.49 6.16
CA GLU A 88 -18.46 4.50 7.10
C GLU A 88 -17.18 3.82 6.57
N PHE A 89 -17.12 3.56 5.27
CA PHE A 89 -15.91 3.01 4.65
C PHE A 89 -14.78 4.04 4.60
N GLN A 90 -15.09 5.32 4.36
CA GLN A 90 -14.11 6.40 4.39
C GLN A 90 -13.46 6.50 5.76
N GLN A 91 -14.27 6.54 6.81
CA GLN A 91 -13.79 6.55 8.18
C GLN A 91 -12.89 5.35 8.45
N LEU A 92 -13.36 4.13 8.14
CA LEU A 92 -12.56 2.91 8.32
C LEU A 92 -11.25 2.96 7.53
N PHE A 93 -11.26 3.48 6.30
CA PHE A 93 -10.06 3.61 5.48
C PHE A 93 -9.03 4.54 6.12
N VAL A 94 -9.45 5.72 6.58
CA VAL A 94 -8.55 6.70 7.21
C VAL A 94 -8.02 6.18 8.54
N GLU A 95 -8.84 5.51 9.34
CA GLU A 95 -8.43 4.85 10.59
C GLU A 95 -7.38 3.76 10.35
N ARG A 96 -7.63 2.85 9.40
CA ARG A 96 -6.69 1.77 9.06
C ARG A 96 -5.41 2.31 8.43
N LEU A 97 -5.50 3.34 7.58
CA LEU A 97 -4.34 4.00 7.01
C LEU A 97 -3.45 4.61 8.10
N SER A 98 -4.03 5.39 9.00
CA SER A 98 -3.32 5.97 10.15
C SER A 98 -2.66 4.89 11.01
N MET A 99 -3.41 3.85 11.38
CA MET A 99 -2.91 2.75 12.18
C MET A 99 -1.71 2.07 11.51
N HIS A 100 -1.80 1.76 10.21
CA HIS A 100 -0.72 1.11 9.49
C HIS A 100 0.51 2.02 9.32
N MET A 101 0.33 3.33 9.10
CA MET A 101 1.44 4.29 9.08
C MET A 101 2.16 4.38 10.43
N LYS A 102 1.41 4.33 11.54
CA LYS A 102 1.96 4.39 12.91
C LYS A 102 2.57 3.07 13.39
N THR A 103 2.30 1.96 12.71
CA THR A 103 2.73 0.62 13.16
C THR A 103 3.47 -0.16 12.07
N THR A 104 2.76 -0.70 11.09
CA THR A 104 3.27 -1.64 10.08
C THR A 104 4.29 -0.99 9.15
N PHE A 105 4.00 0.24 8.73
CA PHE A 105 4.81 1.05 7.83
C PHE A 105 5.44 2.24 8.56
N HIS A 106 5.60 2.14 9.88
CA HIS A 106 6.36 3.13 10.63
C HIS A 106 7.78 3.22 10.06
N PRO A 107 8.35 4.42 9.83
CA PRO A 107 9.65 4.59 9.19
C PRO A 107 10.75 3.71 9.80
N ASP A 108 10.83 3.64 11.13
CA ASP A 108 11.83 2.81 11.82
C ASP A 108 11.65 1.32 11.54
N ARG A 109 10.40 0.83 11.53
CA ARG A 109 10.12 -0.58 11.24
C ARG A 109 10.45 -0.93 9.79
N VAL A 110 10.15 -0.02 8.85
CA VAL A 110 10.47 -0.20 7.44
C VAL A 110 11.98 -0.19 7.23
N ASN A 111 12.70 0.77 7.81
CA ASN A 111 14.15 0.84 7.71
C ASN A 111 14.81 -0.40 8.30
N GLN A 112 14.35 -0.86 9.47
CA GLN A 112 14.85 -2.11 10.07
C GLN A 112 14.61 -3.31 9.15
N ALA A 113 13.42 -3.43 8.55
CA ALA A 113 13.13 -4.52 7.62
C ALA A 113 14.03 -4.46 6.36
N ILE A 114 14.36 -3.26 5.87
CA ILE A 114 15.32 -3.07 4.78
C ILE A 114 16.71 -3.51 5.23
N ASP A 115 17.16 -3.09 6.42
CA ASP A 115 18.46 -3.44 6.98
C ASP A 115 18.62 -4.96 7.14
N ASP A 116 17.60 -5.62 7.68
CA ASP A 116 17.59 -7.08 7.86
C ASP A 116 17.71 -7.81 6.52
N MET A 117 16.99 -7.35 5.49
CA MET A 117 17.06 -7.92 4.13
C MET A 117 18.43 -7.66 3.49
N VAL A 118 18.98 -6.45 3.63
CA VAL A 118 20.32 -6.11 3.13
C VAL A 118 21.36 -7.02 3.76
N ALA A 119 21.35 -7.17 5.09
CA ALA A 119 22.29 -8.01 5.81
C ALA A 119 22.19 -9.49 5.38
N LEU A 120 20.97 -9.99 5.16
CA LEU A 120 20.74 -11.36 4.71
C LEU A 120 21.31 -11.63 3.31
N TYR A 121 21.11 -10.70 2.37
CA TYR A 121 21.44 -10.92 0.96
C TYR A 121 22.80 -10.41 0.54
N GLN A 122 23.40 -9.45 1.25
CA GLN A 122 24.68 -8.81 0.89
C GLN A 122 25.79 -9.80 0.49
N PRO A 123 26.01 -10.93 1.20
CA PRO A 123 27.06 -11.89 0.82
C PRO A 123 26.90 -12.47 -0.61
N GLU A 124 25.66 -12.52 -1.09
CA GLU A 124 25.29 -13.11 -2.38
C GLU A 124 25.21 -12.09 -3.52
N MET A 125 25.19 -10.79 -3.19
CA MET A 125 24.90 -9.74 -4.17
C MET A 125 25.98 -9.60 -5.23
N ALA A 126 27.26 -9.77 -4.91
CA ALA A 126 28.32 -9.73 -5.92
C ALA A 126 28.09 -10.77 -7.03
N ARG A 127 27.77 -12.01 -6.67
CA ARG A 127 27.48 -13.10 -7.62
C ARG A 127 26.15 -12.86 -8.36
N ASN A 128 25.12 -12.38 -7.66
CA ASN A 128 23.83 -12.07 -8.27
C ASN A 128 23.97 -10.97 -9.33
N GLN A 129 24.62 -9.85 -9.00
CA GLN A 129 24.81 -8.73 -9.92
C GLN A 129 25.66 -9.15 -11.12
N GLN A 130 26.74 -9.92 -10.91
CA GLN A 130 27.55 -10.47 -12.00
C GLN A 130 26.73 -11.33 -12.97
N ARG A 131 25.85 -12.21 -12.45
CA ARG A 131 25.00 -13.09 -13.29
C ARG A 131 24.13 -12.28 -14.26
N TRP A 132 23.66 -11.12 -13.84
CA TRP A 132 22.76 -10.26 -14.61
C TRP A 132 23.47 -9.11 -15.34
N GLY A 133 24.80 -9.05 -15.30
CA GLY A 133 25.59 -7.99 -15.95
C GLY A 133 25.46 -6.62 -15.26
N LEU A 134 25.21 -6.62 -13.96
CA LEU A 134 25.04 -5.44 -13.11
C LEU A 134 26.19 -5.30 -12.10
N THR A 135 26.21 -4.20 -11.36
CA THR A 135 27.24 -3.92 -10.33
C THR A 135 26.63 -3.98 -8.93
N VAL A 136 27.46 -4.25 -7.92
CA VAL A 136 27.04 -4.15 -6.51
C VAL A 136 26.50 -2.74 -6.20
N SER A 137 27.13 -1.70 -6.76
CA SER A 137 26.66 -0.32 -6.63
C SER A 137 25.27 -0.06 -7.23
N HIS A 138 24.87 -0.82 -8.26
CA HIS A 138 23.50 -0.75 -8.78
C HIS A 138 22.50 -1.24 -7.73
N TRP A 139 22.78 -2.38 -7.09
CA TRP A 139 21.93 -2.89 -6.00
C TRP A 139 21.91 -1.95 -4.79
N GLU A 140 23.06 -1.45 -4.35
CA GLU A 140 23.14 -0.47 -3.25
C GLU A 140 22.29 0.77 -3.57
N LYS A 141 22.33 1.25 -4.81
CA LYS A 141 21.50 2.37 -5.25
C LYS A 141 20.00 2.04 -5.17
N SER A 142 19.58 0.83 -5.56
CA SER A 142 18.19 0.38 -5.44
C SER A 142 17.72 0.32 -3.97
N VAL A 143 18.58 -0.12 -3.06
CA VAL A 143 18.30 -0.10 -1.60
C VAL A 143 18.06 1.34 -1.13
N GLU A 144 18.91 2.27 -1.53
CA GLU A 144 18.75 3.69 -1.16
C GLU A 144 17.51 4.33 -1.78
N ASP A 145 17.13 3.94 -3.00
CA ASP A 145 15.88 4.38 -3.61
C ASP A 145 14.65 3.88 -2.85
N LEU A 146 14.69 2.64 -2.34
CA LEU A 146 13.63 2.08 -1.50
C LEU A 146 13.51 2.83 -0.15
N ARG A 147 14.64 3.16 0.49
CA ARG A 147 14.63 4.01 1.71
C ARG A 147 14.04 5.38 1.43
N ARG A 148 14.51 6.02 0.36
CA ARG A 148 14.03 7.33 -0.08
C ARG A 148 12.54 7.32 -0.36
N TYR A 149 12.01 6.25 -0.95
CA TYR A 149 10.58 6.09 -1.18
C TYR A 149 9.79 6.29 0.12
N PHE A 150 10.09 5.51 1.16
CA PHE A 150 9.35 5.59 2.42
C PHE A 150 9.59 6.89 3.20
N GLN A 151 10.80 7.45 3.10
CA GLN A 151 11.10 8.78 3.66
C GLN A 151 10.19 9.88 3.08
N LEU A 152 9.88 9.78 1.79
CA LEU A 152 9.06 10.77 1.08
C LEU A 152 7.58 10.43 1.08
N ARG A 153 7.20 9.15 1.12
CA ARG A 153 5.81 8.72 0.87
C ARG A 153 4.81 9.26 1.89
N ASN A 154 5.17 9.31 3.18
CA ASN A 154 4.26 9.69 4.27
C ASN A 154 3.62 11.07 4.05
N ARG A 155 4.42 12.10 3.72
CA ARG A 155 3.90 13.46 3.50
C ARG A 155 2.93 13.54 2.32
N TYR A 156 3.20 12.82 1.23
CA TYR A 156 2.33 12.81 0.05
C TYR A 156 1.04 12.08 0.36
N MET A 157 1.13 10.96 1.07
CA MET A 157 -0.03 10.17 1.45
C MET A 157 -0.98 10.93 2.36
N ILE A 158 -0.48 11.67 3.37
CA ILE A 158 -1.31 12.52 4.23
C ILE A 158 -1.99 13.62 3.40
N ALA A 159 -1.23 14.33 2.55
CA ALA A 159 -1.77 15.41 1.72
C ALA A 159 -2.83 14.90 0.72
N GLN A 160 -2.58 13.77 0.06
CA GLN A 160 -3.50 13.14 -0.89
C GLN A 160 -4.75 12.60 -0.20
N THR A 161 -4.61 11.99 0.97
CA THR A 161 -5.75 11.50 1.77
C THR A 161 -6.63 12.66 2.22
N LYS A 162 -6.02 13.75 2.70
CA LYS A 162 -6.73 14.98 3.06
C LYS A 162 -7.52 15.53 1.88
N GLU A 163 -6.87 15.70 0.73
CA GLU A 163 -7.52 16.23 -0.47
C GLU A 163 -8.66 15.32 -0.95
N PHE A 164 -8.42 14.01 -1.00
CA PHE A 164 -9.38 13.04 -1.53
C PHE A 164 -10.63 12.89 -0.68
N PHE A 165 -10.49 12.83 0.65
CA PHE A 165 -11.61 12.72 1.59
C PHE A 165 -12.11 14.06 2.13
N ASN A 166 -11.52 15.18 1.67
CA ASN A 166 -11.82 16.53 2.15
C ASN A 166 -11.72 16.65 3.69
N LEU A 167 -10.66 16.09 4.27
CA LEU A 167 -10.42 16.15 5.70
C LEU A 167 -10.05 17.57 6.14
N THR A 168 -10.57 17.97 7.29
CA THR A 168 -10.17 19.20 8.00
C THR A 168 -8.74 19.09 8.52
N ASN A 169 -8.15 20.22 8.93
CA ASN A 169 -6.81 20.18 9.56
C ASN A 169 -6.86 19.45 10.90
N GLU A 170 -7.97 19.60 11.63
CA GLU A 170 -8.22 18.95 12.91
C GLU A 170 -8.32 17.43 12.76
N GLU A 171 -8.99 16.94 11.72
CA GLU A 171 -9.03 15.50 11.40
C GLU A 171 -7.66 14.97 10.97
N VAL A 172 -6.91 15.75 10.19
CA VAL A 172 -5.54 15.35 9.81
C VAL A 172 -4.65 15.24 11.05
N GLU A 173 -4.70 16.20 11.98
CA GLU A 173 -3.96 16.12 13.24
C GLU A 173 -4.44 14.95 14.10
N PHE A 174 -5.75 14.73 14.20
CA PHE A 174 -6.32 13.62 14.96
C PHE A 174 -5.82 12.25 14.44
N TYR A 175 -5.93 12.02 13.13
CA TYR A 175 -5.54 10.74 12.54
C TYR A 175 -4.02 10.61 12.41
N PHE A 176 -3.33 11.62 11.91
CA PHE A 176 -1.94 11.52 11.46
C PHE A 176 -0.94 12.28 12.34
N GLY A 177 -1.39 12.98 13.39
CA GLY A 177 -0.51 13.63 14.35
C GLY A 177 0.50 12.66 14.95
N GLY A 178 1.74 13.13 15.09
CA GLY A 178 2.88 12.37 15.59
C GLY A 178 3.61 11.49 14.58
N LEU A 179 3.22 11.52 13.30
CA LEU A 179 3.95 10.88 12.18
C LEU A 179 5.01 11.78 11.55
#